data_AF-A0A968PQS1-F1
#
_entry.id   AF-A0A968PQS1-F1
#
_cell.length_a   1.000
_cell.length_b   1.000
_cell.length_c   1.000
_cell.angle_alpha   90.00
_cell.angle_beta   90.00
_cell.angle_gamma   90.00
#
_symmetry.space_group_name_H-M   'P 1'
#
loop_
_entity.id
_entity.type
_entity.pdbx_description
1 polymer ?
#
loop_
_entity_poly.entity_id
_entity_poly.type
_entity_poly.pdbx_seq_one_letter_code
_entity_poly.pdbx_strand_id
1 'polypeptide(L)'
;MNTQVDQASETLRDYAHLAVQKHFKKSVKYEADVLKDRDLEPLHQMRVGMRRLRTALQVFESVLDLPESAGDRQIKKIAQRLGAVRDLDVLEIALKERYRPHLKGKEQKKLDQVLESLQSQRDRQFNQIRKLFESQQYRKFKQSFKDLVRSAHYGAT
;
A
#
# COMPACT_ATOMS: atom_id res chain seq x y z
N MET A 1 42.18 26.66 6.24
CA MET A 1 41.36 25.87 5.30
C MET A 1 40.13 25.39 6.06
N ASN A 2 39.08 26.21 6.06
CA ASN A 2 37.86 25.96 6.81
C ASN A 2 36.85 25.28 5.89
N THR A 3 36.52 24.03 6.19
CA THR A 3 35.43 23.32 5.52
C THR A 3 34.13 23.80 6.15
N GLN A 4 33.53 24.86 5.60
CA GLN A 4 32.14 25.20 5.85
C GLN A 4 31.29 24.12 5.18
N VAL A 5 30.88 23.12 5.97
CA VAL A 5 29.72 22.31 5.64
C VAL A 5 28.52 23.13 6.08
N ASP A 6 27.91 23.83 5.12
CA ASP A 6 26.65 24.53 5.31
C ASP A 6 25.53 23.48 5.41
N GLN A 7 25.39 22.86 6.58
CA GLN A 7 24.23 22.04 6.90
C GLN A 7 23.12 22.98 7.35
N ALA A 8 22.22 23.33 6.43
CA ALA A 8 20.90 23.82 6.79
C ALA A 8 20.35 22.92 7.90
N SER A 9 19.96 23.52 9.02
CA SER A 9 19.56 22.80 10.25
C SER A 9 18.28 21.98 10.01
N GLU A 10 18.43 20.77 9.48
CA GLU A 10 17.32 19.86 9.23
C GLU A 10 16.65 19.47 10.57
N THR A 11 15.36 19.76 10.68
CA THR A 11 14.56 19.47 11.86
C THR A 11 14.08 18.02 11.85
N LEU A 12 13.68 17.47 13.01
CA LEU A 12 13.03 16.16 13.08
C LEU A 12 11.76 16.09 12.21
N ARG A 13 11.06 17.22 12.06
CA ARG A 13 9.89 17.37 11.19
C ARG A 13 10.26 17.17 9.72
N ASP A 14 11.41 17.67 9.28
CA ASP A 14 11.88 17.50 7.89
C ASP A 14 12.16 16.04 7.56
N TYR A 15 12.85 15.33 8.46
CA TYR A 15 13.08 13.89 8.33
C TYR A 15 11.78 13.08 8.36
N ALA A 16 10.81 13.47 9.18
CA ALA A 16 9.49 12.85 9.20
C ALA A 16 8.78 13.00 7.85
N HIS A 17 8.78 14.20 7.26
CA HIS A 17 8.23 14.44 5.92
C HIS A 17 8.92 13.61 4.84
N LEU A 18 10.25 13.51 4.86
CA LEU A 18 11.02 12.70 3.91
C LEU A 18 10.69 11.20 4.01
N ALA A 19 10.64 10.65 5.23
CA ALA A 19 10.31 9.25 5.46
C ALA A 19 8.89 8.91 4.96
N VAL A 20 7.92 9.74 5.32
CA VAL A 20 6.51 9.61 4.88
C VAL A 20 6.39 9.72 3.37
N GLN A 21 7.04 10.72 2.76
CA GLN A 21 7.05 10.92 1.32
C GLN A 21 7.60 9.69 0.59
N LYS A 22 8.74 9.17 1.05
CA LYS A 22 9.39 8.01 0.44
C LYS A 22 8.45 6.81 0.39
N HIS A 23 7.77 6.52 1.50
CA HIS A 23 6.83 5.39 1.56
C HIS A 23 5.56 5.64 0.76
N PHE A 24 5.00 6.86 0.79
CA PHE A 24 3.84 7.22 -0.01
C PHE A 24 4.11 7.09 -1.52
N LYS A 25 5.19 7.74 -2.02
CA LYS A 25 5.58 7.69 -3.44
C LYS A 25 5.82 6.25 -3.89
N LYS A 26 6.55 5.46 -3.11
CA LYS A 26 6.80 4.04 -3.43
C LYS A 26 5.50 3.24 -3.51
N SER A 27 4.53 3.52 -2.65
CA SER A 27 3.24 2.80 -2.63
C SER A 27 2.39 3.13 -3.84
N VAL A 28 2.15 4.42 -4.10
CA VAL A 28 1.25 4.85 -5.20
C VAL A 28 1.83 4.63 -6.59
N LYS A 29 3.16 4.43 -6.71
CA LYS A 29 3.82 4.05 -7.96
C LYS A 29 3.19 2.79 -8.59
N TYR A 30 2.79 1.82 -7.76
CA TYR A 30 2.23 0.55 -8.24
C TYR A 30 0.74 0.61 -8.57
N GLU A 31 0.05 1.72 -8.30
CA GLU A 31 -1.41 1.83 -8.45
C GLU A 31 -1.90 1.45 -9.86
N ALA A 32 -1.23 1.95 -10.89
CA ALA A 32 -1.60 1.67 -12.28
C ALA A 32 -1.41 0.19 -12.64
N ASP A 33 -0.35 -0.44 -12.13
CA ASP A 33 -0.07 -1.85 -12.42
C ASP A 33 -0.96 -2.78 -11.59
N VAL A 34 -1.32 -2.38 -10.37
CA VAL A 34 -2.37 -3.04 -9.58
C VAL A 34 -3.68 -3.05 -10.36
N LEU A 35 -4.10 -1.92 -10.94
CA LEU A 35 -5.35 -1.83 -11.71
C LEU A 35 -5.36 -2.67 -13.01
N LYS A 36 -4.18 -2.93 -13.60
CA LYS A 36 -4.06 -3.82 -14.76
C LYS A 36 -4.26 -5.29 -14.41
N ASP A 37 -3.98 -5.65 -13.16
CA ASP A 37 -4.21 -6.99 -12.60
C ASP A 37 -3.54 -8.13 -13.37
N ARG A 38 -2.32 -7.89 -13.88
CA ARG A 38 -1.56 -8.87 -14.69
C ARG A 38 -0.52 -9.64 -13.89
N ASP A 39 -0.16 -9.13 -12.72
CA ASP A 39 0.86 -9.68 -11.81
C ASP A 39 0.43 -9.38 -10.37
N LEU A 40 0.76 -10.28 -9.46
CA LEU A 40 0.48 -10.22 -8.03
C LEU A 40 1.49 -9.32 -7.29
N GLU A 41 2.70 -9.15 -7.85
CA GLU A 41 3.79 -8.41 -7.21
C GLU A 41 3.52 -6.91 -7.03
N PRO A 42 2.94 -6.17 -8.00
CA PRO A 42 2.55 -4.77 -7.79
C PRO A 42 1.62 -4.58 -6.58
N LEU A 43 0.65 -5.48 -6.40
CA LEU A 43 -0.29 -5.43 -5.26
C LEU A 43 0.43 -5.72 -3.94
N HIS A 44 1.33 -6.69 -3.94
CA HIS A 44 2.18 -6.98 -2.79
C HIS A 44 3.05 -5.77 -2.41
N GLN A 45 3.74 -5.16 -3.37
CA GLN A 45 4.60 -4.00 -3.13
C GLN A 45 3.81 -2.78 -2.65
N MET A 46 2.63 -2.52 -3.24
CA MET A 46 1.75 -1.45 -2.78
C MET A 46 1.30 -1.68 -1.33
N ARG A 47 0.92 -2.92 -0.97
CA ARG A 47 0.54 -3.27 0.41
C ARG A 47 1.70 -3.07 1.39
N VAL A 48 2.90 -3.52 1.05
CA VAL A 48 4.12 -3.34 1.88
C VAL A 48 4.41 -1.86 2.07
N GLY A 49 4.33 -1.08 1.00
CA GLY A 49 4.50 0.38 1.04
C GLY A 49 3.49 1.05 1.97
N MET A 50 2.19 0.72 1.86
CA MET A 50 1.14 1.29 2.71
C MET A 50 1.32 0.93 4.18
N ARG A 51 1.78 -0.30 4.49
CA ARG A 51 2.12 -0.68 5.87
C ARG A 51 3.28 0.14 6.42
N ARG A 52 4.35 0.33 5.63
CA ARG A 52 5.51 1.15 6.03
C ARG A 52 5.14 2.62 6.21
N LEU A 53 4.31 3.15 5.32
CA LEU A 53 3.75 4.51 5.45
C LEU A 53 3.00 4.66 6.78
N ARG A 54 2.11 3.70 7.09
CA ARG A 54 1.37 3.69 8.35
C ARG A 54 2.29 3.70 9.57
N THR A 55 3.30 2.83 9.59
CA THR A 55 4.28 2.76 10.68
C THR A 55 5.05 4.07 10.82
N ALA A 56 5.50 4.68 9.71
CA ALA A 56 6.20 5.96 9.76
C ALA A 56 5.31 7.07 10.37
N LEU A 57 4.03 7.14 10.00
CA LEU A 57 3.13 8.15 10.55
C LEU A 57 2.83 7.93 12.03
N GLN A 58 2.73 6.68 12.49
CA GLN A 58 2.57 6.39 13.92
C GLN A 58 3.81 6.79 14.73
N VAL A 59 5.00 6.59 14.17
CA VAL A 59 6.26 6.99 14.82
C VAL A 59 6.40 8.51 14.89
N PHE A 60 5.98 9.22 13.84
CA PHE A 60 6.10 10.67 13.73
C PHE A 60 4.80 11.43 14.04
N GLU A 61 3.83 10.80 14.70
CA GLU A 61 2.50 11.38 14.96
C GLU A 61 2.59 12.67 15.77
N SER A 62 3.52 12.76 16.73
CA SER A 62 3.70 13.93 17.60
C SER A 62 4.36 15.13 16.89
N VAL A 63 4.93 14.93 15.70
CA VAL A 63 5.67 15.98 14.96
C VAL A 63 5.02 16.35 13.64
N LEU A 64 4.00 15.61 13.19
CA LEU A 64 3.33 15.82 11.90
C LEU A 64 1.89 16.27 12.10
N ASP A 65 1.55 17.42 11.52
CA ASP A 65 0.17 17.89 11.43
C ASP A 65 -0.49 17.30 10.18
N LEU A 66 -1.28 16.23 10.37
CA LEU A 66 -1.91 15.49 9.27
C LEU A 66 -3.41 15.80 9.18
N PRO A 67 -3.96 16.08 7.98
CA PRO A 67 -5.40 16.12 7.80
C PRO A 67 -6.01 14.71 7.94
N GLU A 68 -7.31 14.63 8.25
CA GLU A 68 -8.02 13.35 8.39
C GLU A 68 -7.86 12.44 7.16
N SER A 69 -7.83 13.03 5.96
CA SER A 69 -7.62 12.32 4.69
C SER A 69 -6.24 11.65 4.57
N ALA A 70 -5.27 12.02 5.39
CA ALA A 70 -3.93 11.42 5.49
C ALA A 70 -3.68 10.67 6.81
N GLY A 71 -4.69 10.54 7.67
CA GLY A 71 -4.55 9.90 8.98
C GLY A 71 -4.48 8.38 8.94
N ASP A 72 -4.13 7.78 10.09
CA ASP A 72 -3.97 6.32 10.28
C ASP A 72 -5.18 5.53 9.79
N ARG A 73 -6.39 6.00 10.11
CA ARG A 73 -7.65 5.34 9.74
C ARG A 73 -7.77 5.12 8.23
N GLN A 74 -7.42 6.13 7.44
CA GLN A 74 -7.53 6.06 5.99
C GLN A 74 -6.50 5.09 5.40
N ILE A 75 -5.27 5.13 5.88
CA ILE A 75 -4.21 4.22 5.42
C ILE A 75 -4.51 2.78 5.83
N LYS A 76 -4.99 2.57 7.05
CA LYS A 76 -5.45 1.26 7.52
C LYS A 76 -6.53 0.70 6.60
N LYS A 77 -7.53 1.51 6.22
CA LYS A 77 -8.59 1.10 5.29
C LYS A 77 -8.02 0.69 3.93
N ILE A 78 -7.10 1.47 3.36
CA ILE A 78 -6.45 1.14 2.09
C ILE A 78 -5.64 -0.17 2.22
N ALA A 79 -4.80 -0.29 3.25
CA ALA A 79 -3.96 -1.45 3.50
C ALA A 79 -4.78 -2.73 3.72
N GLN A 80 -5.94 -2.65 4.39
CA GLN A 80 -6.85 -3.77 4.58
C GLN A 80 -7.46 -4.25 3.26
N ARG A 81 -7.87 -3.32 2.37
CA ARG A 81 -8.41 -3.69 1.05
C ARG A 81 -7.37 -4.38 0.18
N LEU A 82 -6.14 -3.86 0.15
CA LEU A 82 -5.01 -4.49 -0.53
C LEU A 82 -4.70 -5.87 0.08
N GLY A 83 -4.72 -5.97 1.42
CA GLY A 83 -4.47 -7.21 2.14
C GLY A 83 -5.47 -8.31 1.80
N ALA A 84 -6.76 -7.99 1.75
CA ALA A 84 -7.81 -8.97 1.47
C ALA A 84 -7.65 -9.67 0.11
N VAL A 85 -7.17 -8.96 -0.92
CA VAL A 85 -6.84 -9.59 -2.22
C VAL A 85 -5.55 -10.39 -2.11
N ARG A 86 -4.50 -9.83 -1.49
CA ARG A 86 -3.21 -10.53 -1.37
C ARG A 86 -3.32 -11.85 -0.62
N ASP A 87 -4.13 -11.90 0.42
CA ASP A 87 -4.31 -13.11 1.22
C ASP A 87 -4.96 -14.23 0.38
N LEU A 88 -5.88 -13.88 -0.52
CA LEU A 88 -6.46 -14.82 -1.48
C LEU A 88 -5.45 -15.24 -2.56
N ASP A 89 -4.67 -14.30 -3.11
CA ASP A 89 -3.61 -14.61 -4.09
C ASP A 89 -2.59 -15.61 -3.50
N VAL A 90 -2.16 -15.41 -2.25
CA VAL A 90 -1.22 -16.32 -1.56
C VAL A 90 -1.84 -17.69 -1.31
N LEU A 91 -3.11 -17.73 -0.91
CA LEU A 91 -3.82 -18.99 -0.71
C LEU A 91 -3.97 -19.76 -2.02
N GLU A 92 -4.30 -19.08 -3.12
CA GLU A 92 -4.42 -19.69 -4.45
C GLU A 92 -3.10 -20.32 -4.91
N ILE A 93 -1.99 -19.59 -4.79
CA ILE A 93 -0.64 -20.09 -5.09
C ILE A 93 -0.35 -21.35 -4.26
N ALA A 94 -0.59 -21.29 -2.95
CA ALA A 94 -0.34 -22.43 -2.08
C ALA A 94 -1.18 -23.66 -2.49
N LEU A 95 -2.48 -23.46 -2.77
CA LEU A 95 -3.38 -24.52 -3.26
C LEU A 95 -2.88 -25.15 -4.56
N LYS A 96 -2.48 -24.34 -5.53
CA LYS A 96 -2.02 -24.82 -6.85
C LYS A 96 -0.65 -25.48 -6.81
N GLU A 97 0.32 -24.86 -6.16
CA GLU A 97 1.73 -25.26 -6.26
C GLU A 97 2.14 -26.24 -5.17
N ARG A 98 1.59 -26.09 -3.95
CA ARG A 98 2.01 -26.89 -2.80
C ARG A 98 1.06 -28.04 -2.50
N TYR A 99 -0.24 -27.86 -2.63
CA TYR A 99 -1.21 -28.89 -2.23
C TYR A 99 -1.66 -29.78 -3.39
N ARG A 100 -2.05 -29.20 -4.53
CA ARG A 100 -2.58 -29.94 -5.69
C ARG A 100 -1.69 -31.09 -6.17
N PRO A 101 -0.34 -30.98 -6.24
CA PRO A 101 0.52 -32.07 -6.71
C PRO A 101 0.49 -33.32 -5.83
N HIS A 102 0.11 -33.19 -4.56
CA HIS A 102 0.05 -34.30 -3.61
C HIS A 102 -1.33 -34.96 -3.51
N LEU A 103 -2.33 -34.47 -4.25
CA LEU A 103 -3.69 -34.99 -4.23
C LEU A 103 -3.91 -36.03 -5.33
N LYS A 104 -4.75 -37.04 -5.02
CA LYS A 104 -5.25 -38.00 -6.02
C LYS A 104 -6.25 -37.32 -6.97
N GLY A 105 -6.41 -37.85 -8.19
CA GLY A 105 -7.21 -37.20 -9.24
C GLY A 105 -8.65 -36.82 -8.88
N LYS A 106 -9.35 -37.62 -8.06
CA LYS A 106 -10.70 -37.26 -7.56
C LYS A 106 -10.68 -36.04 -6.63
N GLU A 107 -9.66 -35.92 -5.78
CA GLU A 107 -9.49 -34.77 -4.87
C GLU A 107 -8.96 -33.54 -5.60
N GLN A 108 -8.14 -33.71 -6.65
CA GLN A 108 -7.75 -32.59 -7.52
C GLN A 108 -8.98 -31.92 -8.15
N LYS A 109 -9.96 -32.69 -8.64
CA LYS A 109 -11.20 -32.12 -9.19
C LYS A 109 -12.01 -31.33 -8.17
N LYS A 110 -12.06 -31.79 -6.91
CA LYS A 110 -12.72 -31.03 -5.83
C LYS A 110 -11.95 -29.76 -5.51
N LEU A 111 -10.62 -29.82 -5.49
CA LEU A 111 -9.78 -28.64 -5.29
C LEU A 111 -9.98 -27.61 -6.40
N ASP A 112 -10.14 -28.05 -7.65
CA ASP A 112 -10.41 -27.15 -8.77
C ASP A 112 -11.73 -26.35 -8.55
N GLN A 113 -12.78 -26.97 -7.99
CA GLN A 113 -14.01 -26.26 -7.58
C GLN A 113 -13.77 -25.25 -6.44
N VAL A 114 -12.90 -25.57 -5.49
CA VAL A 114 -12.51 -24.64 -4.42
C VAL A 114 -11.75 -23.43 -5.00
N LEU A 115 -10.87 -23.67 -5.97
CA LEU A 115 -10.12 -22.62 -6.67
C LEU A 115 -11.06 -21.68 -7.46
N GLU A 116 -12.11 -22.18 -8.09
CA GLU A 116 -13.14 -21.35 -8.75
C GLU A 116 -13.88 -20.43 -7.76
N SER A 117 -14.24 -20.96 -6.59
CA SER A 117 -14.86 -20.17 -5.51
C SER A 117 -13.90 -19.11 -4.96
N LEU A 118 -12.63 -19.47 -4.79
CA LEU A 118 -11.57 -18.56 -4.34
C LEU A 118 -11.38 -17.41 -5.35
N GLN A 119 -11.28 -17.73 -6.64
CA GLN A 119 -11.16 -16.72 -7.71
C GLN A 119 -12.34 -15.75 -7.67
N SER A 120 -13.57 -16.28 -7.54
CA SER A 120 -14.77 -15.45 -7.44
C SER A 120 -14.79 -14.54 -6.20
N GLN A 121 -14.18 -14.96 -5.08
CA GLN A 121 -14.01 -14.11 -3.90
C GLN A 121 -12.93 -13.03 -4.14
N ARG A 122 -11.83 -13.42 -4.79
CA ARG A 122 -10.71 -12.55 -5.12
C ARG A 122 -11.14 -11.43 -6.05
N ASP A 123 -11.92 -11.73 -7.08
CA ASP A 123 -12.47 -10.73 -8.01
C ASP A 123 -13.43 -9.75 -7.31
N ARG A 124 -14.25 -10.26 -6.37
CA ARG A 124 -15.11 -9.39 -5.54
C ARG A 124 -14.30 -8.44 -4.68
N GLN A 125 -13.21 -8.89 -4.05
CA GLN A 125 -12.34 -8.03 -3.25
C GLN A 125 -11.55 -7.06 -4.13
N PHE A 126 -11.08 -7.49 -5.29
CA PHE A 126 -10.36 -6.64 -6.24
C PHE A 126 -11.25 -5.51 -6.79
N ASN A 127 -12.52 -5.79 -7.06
CA ASN A 127 -13.50 -4.76 -7.41
C ASN A 127 -13.68 -3.70 -6.30
N GLN A 128 -13.47 -4.04 -5.02
CA GLN A 128 -13.46 -3.06 -3.94
C GLN A 128 -12.21 -2.17 -3.97
N ILE A 129 -11.06 -2.68 -4.40
CA ILE A 129 -9.85 -1.87 -4.65
C ILE A 129 -10.10 -0.88 -5.79
N ARG A 130 -10.70 -1.33 -6.90
CA ARG A 130 -11.05 -0.45 -8.03
C ARG A 130 -11.94 0.72 -7.59
N LYS A 131 -13.05 0.39 -6.91
CA LYS A 131 -13.97 1.40 -6.34
C LYS A 131 -13.28 2.34 -5.35
N LEU A 132 -12.37 1.81 -4.52
CA LEU A 132 -11.57 2.63 -3.61
C LEU A 132 -10.71 3.63 -4.39
N PHE A 133 -9.99 3.19 -5.43
CA PHE A 133 -9.10 4.07 -6.20
C PHE A 133 -9.85 5.15 -6.99
N GLU A 134 -11.09 4.86 -7.41
CA GLU A 134 -11.95 5.83 -8.08
C GLU A 134 -12.59 6.85 -7.12
N SER A 135 -12.66 6.52 -5.83
CA SER A 135 -13.37 7.31 -4.81
C SER A 135 -12.76 8.70 -4.57
N GLN A 136 -13.62 9.67 -4.24
CA GLN A 136 -13.20 11.00 -3.81
C GLN A 136 -12.30 10.95 -2.57
N GLN A 137 -12.54 9.99 -1.67
CA GLN A 137 -11.74 9.78 -0.47
C GLN A 137 -10.28 9.45 -0.82
N TYR A 138 -10.06 8.57 -1.80
CA TYR A 138 -8.72 8.21 -2.23
C TYR A 138 -8.02 9.33 -3.01
N ARG A 139 -8.77 10.13 -3.78
CA ARG A 139 -8.24 11.35 -4.41
C ARG A 139 -7.75 12.35 -3.37
N LYS A 140 -8.57 12.63 -2.34
CA LYS A 140 -8.20 13.50 -1.21
C LYS A 140 -6.98 12.96 -0.47
N PHE A 141 -6.94 11.66 -0.19
CA PHE A 141 -5.77 11.00 0.39
C PHE A 141 -4.50 11.28 -0.43
N LYS A 142 -4.52 11.03 -1.75
CA LYS A 142 -3.37 11.32 -2.61
C LYS A 142 -2.98 12.79 -2.63
N GLN A 143 -3.96 13.69 -2.58
CA GLN A 143 -3.73 15.12 -2.58
C GLN A 143 -3.07 15.59 -1.28
N SER A 144 -3.56 15.15 -0.11
CA SER A 144 -2.99 15.49 1.19
C SER A 144 -1.52 15.11 1.32
N PHE A 145 -1.12 13.93 0.82
CA PHE A 145 0.30 13.55 0.82
C PHE A 145 1.13 14.33 -0.21
N LYS A 146 0.55 14.77 -1.33
CA LYS A 146 1.25 15.67 -2.27
C LYS A 146 1.46 17.05 -1.68
N ASP A 147 0.51 17.56 -0.91
CA ASP A 147 0.60 18.87 -0.28
C ASP A 147 1.56 18.86 0.91
N LEU A 148 1.52 17.80 1.73
CA LEU A 148 2.49 17.55 2.79
C LEU A 148 3.94 17.53 2.28
N VAL A 149 4.13 17.05 1.06
CA VAL A 149 5.41 17.03 0.35
C VAL A 149 5.86 18.42 -0.09
N ARG A 150 4.93 19.26 -0.55
CA ARG A 150 5.24 20.61 -0.99
C ARG A 150 5.59 21.51 0.19
N SER A 151 4.85 21.41 1.30
CA SER A 151 5.08 22.24 2.49
C SER A 151 6.45 21.97 3.14
N ALA A 152 6.96 20.74 3.08
CA ALA A 152 8.29 20.40 3.59
C ALA A 152 9.44 21.12 2.84
N HIS A 153 9.22 21.56 1.60
CA HIS A 153 10.23 22.32 0.84
C HIS A 153 10.22 23.84 1.14
N TYR A 154 9.21 24.35 1.84
CA TYR A 154 9.06 25.78 2.16
C TYR A 154 9.36 26.13 3.62
N GLY A 155 9.63 25.16 4.50
CA GLY A 155 9.99 25.39 5.90
C GLY A 155 11.47 25.69 6.15
N ALA A 156 12.29 25.75 5.10
CA ALA A 156 13.74 25.98 5.16
C ALA A 156 14.14 27.43 4.81
N THR A 157 13.25 28.41 5.05
CA THR A 157 13.52 29.85 4.86
C THR A 157 13.47 30.61 6.17
#